data_AF-A0ABD0Y6A7-F1
#
_entry.id   AF-A0ABD0Y6A7-F1
#
_cell.length_a   1.000
_cell.length_b   1.000
_cell.length_c   1.000
_cell.angle_alpha   90.00
_cell.angle_beta   90.00
_cell.angle_gamma   90.00
#
_symmetry.space_group_name_H-M   'P 1'
#
loop_
_entity.id
_entity.type
_entity.pdbx_description
1 polymer ?
#
loop_
_entity_poly.entity_id
_entity_poly.type
_entity_poly.pdbx_seq_one_letter_code
_entity_poly.pdbx_strand_id
1 'polypeptide(L)'
;MRGGFKLVHALSWSCVSPIQALSYFSRQYPPHPITAQYAVRVLSSFPADAVLFYIPQLVQTLRHDTMGYVIEFIKYIAKKSQVVGHQMIWNMKTNMYIDEEMHHKDTTLYETLDSLINSIVTTLSGPAKQFYEREFDFFDQITNISGLIRPYPKGVERKKACLEALSQVKVQPGCYLPSNPEAMVLDIDYKSGTPMQR
;
A
#
# COMPACT_ATOMS: atom_id res chain seq x y z
N MET A 1 -38.82 11.75 -6.37
CA MET A 1 -38.42 10.36 -6.67
C MET A 1 -38.42 10.08 -8.20
N ARG A 2 -37.42 10.55 -8.97
CA ARG A 2 -37.27 10.24 -10.41
C ARG A 2 -35.86 9.79 -10.83
N GLY A 3 -34.97 9.50 -9.88
CA GLY A 3 -33.56 9.15 -10.15
C GLY A 3 -33.23 7.66 -10.24
N GLY A 4 -34.08 6.77 -9.71
CA GLY A 4 -33.72 5.34 -9.51
C GLY A 4 -33.64 4.50 -10.80
N PHE A 5 -34.52 4.74 -11.78
CA PHE A 5 -34.62 3.87 -12.96
C PHE A 5 -33.44 3.97 -13.93
N LYS A 6 -32.74 5.11 -14.00
CA LYS A 6 -31.58 5.28 -14.89
C LYS A 6 -30.32 4.60 -14.37
N LEU A 7 -30.21 4.41 -13.05
CA LEU A 7 -29.01 3.87 -12.43
C LEU A 7 -28.85 2.36 -12.67
N VAL A 8 -29.95 1.63 -12.84
CA VAL A 8 -29.94 0.17 -13.07
C VAL A 8 -29.14 -0.21 -14.33
N HIS A 9 -29.18 0.65 -15.35
CA HIS A 9 -28.43 0.45 -16.58
C HIS A 9 -26.93 0.81 -16.47
N ALA A 10 -26.46 1.34 -15.33
CA ALA A 10 -25.05 1.70 -15.18
C ALA A 10 -24.12 0.48 -15.35
N LEU A 11 -24.58 -0.71 -14.94
CA LEU A 11 -23.83 -1.95 -15.12
C LEU A 11 -23.60 -2.34 -16.58
N SER A 12 -24.31 -1.74 -17.54
CA SER A 12 -24.11 -1.98 -18.98
C SER A 12 -23.41 -0.82 -19.70
N TRP A 13 -23.00 0.24 -19.00
CA TRP A 13 -22.26 1.35 -19.60
C TRP A 13 -20.85 0.94 -20.02
N SER A 14 -20.26 1.68 -20.96
CA SER A 14 -18.84 1.55 -21.32
C SER A 14 -17.94 1.95 -20.15
N CYS A 15 -16.73 1.39 -20.07
CA CYS A 15 -15.80 1.73 -19.00
C CYS A 15 -15.37 3.21 -19.05
N VAL A 16 -15.33 3.84 -17.88
CA VAL A 16 -14.77 5.18 -17.68
C VAL A 16 -13.30 5.10 -17.24
N SER A 17 -12.64 6.25 -17.07
CA SER A 17 -11.28 6.28 -16.52
C SER A 17 -11.23 5.74 -15.07
N PRO A 18 -10.08 5.19 -14.61
CA PRO A 18 -9.94 4.72 -13.22
C PRO A 18 -10.25 5.80 -12.18
N ILE A 19 -9.83 7.04 -12.43
CA ILE A 19 -10.11 8.19 -11.54
C ILE A 19 -11.61 8.42 -11.40
N GLN A 20 -12.36 8.38 -12.51
CA GLN A 20 -13.82 8.52 -12.48
C GLN A 20 -14.47 7.35 -11.75
N ALA A 21 -14.00 6.11 -11.97
CA ALA A 21 -14.49 4.95 -11.24
C ALA A 21 -14.25 5.07 -9.72
N LEU A 22 -13.06 5.48 -9.31
CA LEU A 22 -12.72 5.72 -7.90
C LEU A 22 -13.57 6.81 -7.26
N SER A 23 -13.98 7.82 -8.03
CA SER A 23 -14.84 8.89 -7.51
C SER A 23 -16.15 8.37 -6.93
N TYR A 24 -16.69 7.25 -7.43
CA TYR A 24 -17.91 6.62 -6.88
C TYR A 24 -17.74 6.04 -5.47
N PHE A 25 -16.51 5.83 -5.01
CA PHE A 25 -16.19 5.46 -3.62
C PHE A 25 -15.86 6.67 -2.74
N SER A 26 -15.81 7.88 -3.31
CA SER A 26 -15.53 9.11 -2.57
C SER A 26 -16.79 9.71 -1.95
N ARG A 27 -16.62 10.68 -1.04
CA ARG A 27 -17.72 11.43 -0.42
C ARG A 27 -18.53 12.27 -1.39
N GLN A 28 -18.10 12.41 -2.65
CA GLN A 28 -18.81 13.19 -3.68
C GLN A 28 -20.13 12.52 -4.09
N TYR A 29 -20.24 11.19 -3.95
CA TYR A 29 -21.42 10.44 -4.33
C TYR A 29 -21.97 9.66 -3.12
N PRO A 30 -23.30 9.58 -2.96
CA PRO A 30 -23.89 8.68 -1.98
C PRO A 30 -23.51 7.22 -2.29
N PRO A 31 -23.14 6.41 -1.29
CA PRO A 31 -22.88 4.99 -1.50
C PRO A 31 -24.10 4.29 -2.11
N HIS A 32 -23.91 3.61 -3.23
CA HIS A 32 -24.97 2.87 -3.91
C HIS A 32 -24.42 1.56 -4.52
N PRO A 33 -25.06 0.39 -4.32
CA PRO A 33 -24.50 -0.89 -4.76
C PRO A 33 -24.20 -0.93 -6.26
N ILE A 34 -25.08 -0.35 -7.08
CA ILE A 34 -24.92 -0.34 -8.54
C ILE A 34 -23.73 0.50 -9.01
N THR A 35 -23.48 1.68 -8.42
CA THR A 35 -22.32 2.50 -8.79
C THR A 35 -21.04 1.88 -8.27
N ALA A 36 -21.07 1.26 -7.08
CA ALA A 36 -19.93 0.52 -6.54
C ALA A 36 -19.57 -0.69 -7.42
N GLN A 37 -20.55 -1.51 -7.82
CA GLN A 37 -20.33 -2.63 -8.75
C GLN A 37 -19.81 -2.16 -10.10
N TYR A 38 -20.38 -1.09 -10.65
CA TYR A 38 -19.87 -0.47 -11.88
C TYR A 38 -18.41 -0.05 -11.73
N ALA A 39 -18.06 0.64 -10.63
CA ALA A 39 -16.70 1.08 -10.34
C ALA A 39 -15.73 -0.11 -10.22
N VAL A 40 -16.09 -1.15 -9.46
CA VAL A 40 -15.28 -2.37 -9.34
C VAL A 40 -15.07 -3.03 -10.70
N ARG A 41 -16.13 -3.14 -11.52
CA ARG A 41 -16.04 -3.70 -12.88
C ARG A 41 -15.09 -2.88 -13.76
N VAL A 42 -15.20 -1.56 -13.73
CA VAL A 42 -14.34 -0.65 -14.48
C VAL A 42 -12.88 -0.82 -14.04
N LEU A 43 -12.60 -0.74 -12.74
CA LEU A 43 -11.22 -0.89 -12.22
C LEU A 43 -10.63 -2.26 -12.54
N SER A 44 -11.45 -3.32 -12.49
CA SER A 44 -11.04 -4.69 -12.80
C SER A 44 -10.78 -4.94 -14.29
N SER A 45 -11.18 -4.00 -15.17
CA SER A 45 -10.95 -4.09 -16.62
C SER A 45 -9.57 -3.58 -17.05
N PHE A 46 -8.88 -2.83 -16.20
CA PHE A 46 -7.53 -2.33 -16.45
C PHE A 46 -6.47 -3.37 -16.04
N PRO A 47 -5.24 -3.31 -16.60
CA PRO A 47 -4.11 -4.07 -16.10
C PRO A 47 -3.88 -3.80 -14.61
N ALA A 48 -3.44 -4.81 -13.85
CA ALA A 48 -3.28 -4.69 -12.40
C ALA A 48 -2.32 -3.56 -12.03
N ASP A 49 -1.25 -3.36 -12.80
CA ASP A 49 -0.24 -2.35 -12.51
C ASP A 49 -0.76 -0.91 -12.71
N ALA A 50 -1.86 -0.73 -13.47
CA ALA A 50 -2.52 0.56 -13.57
C ALA A 50 -3.07 1.04 -12.21
N VAL A 51 -3.31 0.12 -11.28
CA VAL A 51 -3.78 0.42 -9.92
C VAL A 51 -2.67 1.00 -9.04
N LEU A 52 -1.38 0.77 -9.35
CA LEU A 52 -0.25 1.22 -8.52
C LEU A 52 -0.30 2.71 -8.20
N PHE A 53 -0.61 3.54 -9.21
CA PHE A 53 -0.74 4.99 -9.07
C PHE A 53 -1.90 5.45 -8.18
N TYR A 54 -2.88 4.56 -7.95
CA TYR A 54 -4.12 4.84 -7.22
C TYR A 54 -4.19 4.16 -5.86
N ILE A 55 -3.16 3.41 -5.46
CA ILE A 55 -3.11 2.70 -4.16
C ILE A 55 -3.39 3.66 -2.99
N PRO A 56 -2.76 4.84 -2.87
CA PRO A 56 -3.05 5.74 -1.76
C PRO A 56 -4.53 6.12 -1.69
N GLN A 57 -5.16 6.42 -2.82
CA GLN A 57 -6.56 6.80 -2.90
C GLN A 57 -7.48 5.61 -2.56
N LEU A 58 -7.16 4.41 -3.04
CA LEU A 58 -7.91 3.19 -2.73
C LEU A 58 -7.90 2.88 -1.24
N VAL A 59 -6.74 2.94 -0.59
CA VAL A 59 -6.62 2.74 0.86
C VAL A 59 -7.44 3.78 1.61
N GLN A 60 -7.42 5.05 1.20
CA GLN A 60 -8.26 6.08 1.83
C GLN A 60 -9.76 5.87 1.60
N THR A 61 -10.19 5.28 0.47
CA THR A 61 -11.62 5.01 0.23
C THR A 61 -12.22 4.00 1.20
N LEU A 62 -11.41 3.16 1.86
CA LEU A 62 -11.85 2.23 2.90
C LEU A 62 -12.52 2.92 4.09
N ARG A 63 -12.21 4.20 4.36
CA ARG A 63 -12.90 5.01 5.39
C ARG A 63 -14.40 5.15 5.15
N HIS A 64 -14.85 4.90 3.93
CA HIS A 64 -16.23 5.09 3.49
C HIS A 64 -16.82 3.83 2.84
N ASP A 65 -16.13 2.68 2.91
CA ASP A 65 -16.59 1.43 2.31
C ASP A 65 -17.65 0.74 3.19
N THR A 66 -18.88 1.24 3.14
CA THR A 66 -19.99 0.72 3.94
C THR A 66 -20.51 -0.64 3.48
N MET A 67 -20.16 -1.08 2.26
CA MET A 67 -20.70 -2.30 1.63
C MET A 67 -19.63 -3.36 1.35
N GLY A 68 -18.35 -3.06 1.59
CA GLY A 68 -17.24 -4.00 1.39
C GLY A 68 -16.75 -4.14 -0.06
N TYR A 69 -17.22 -3.31 -0.99
CA TYR A 69 -16.83 -3.42 -2.40
C TYR A 69 -15.36 -3.06 -2.63
N VAL A 70 -14.85 -2.08 -1.89
CA VAL A 70 -13.44 -1.67 -2.00
C VAL A 70 -12.55 -2.73 -1.36
N ILE A 71 -12.94 -3.25 -0.19
CA ILE A 71 -12.25 -4.36 0.48
C ILE A 71 -12.10 -5.56 -0.45
N GLU A 72 -13.20 -6.01 -1.07
CA GLU A 72 -13.15 -7.18 -1.96
C GLU A 72 -12.37 -6.90 -3.25
N PHE A 73 -12.45 -5.68 -3.79
CA PHE A 73 -11.62 -5.28 -4.93
C PHE A 73 -10.12 -5.30 -4.59
N ILE A 74 -9.72 -4.79 -3.42
CA ILE A 74 -8.32 -4.81 -2.96
C ILE A 74 -7.82 -6.25 -2.83
N LYS A 75 -8.59 -7.14 -2.17
CA LYS A 75 -8.22 -8.56 -2.06
C LYS A 75 -8.05 -9.20 -3.44
N TYR A 76 -8.98 -8.93 -4.35
CA TYR A 76 -8.93 -9.45 -5.72
C TYR A 76 -7.67 -9.01 -6.46
N ILE A 77 -7.35 -7.71 -6.43
CA ILE A 77 -6.23 -7.18 -7.22
C ILE A 77 -4.87 -7.52 -6.59
N ALA A 78 -4.77 -7.56 -5.25
CA ALA A 78 -3.59 -8.01 -4.54
C ALA A 78 -3.25 -9.47 -4.83
N LYS A 79 -4.27 -10.32 -5.04
CA LYS A 79 -4.07 -11.71 -5.47
C LYS A 79 -3.63 -11.83 -6.94
N LYS A 80 -4.03 -10.88 -7.79
CA LYS A 80 -3.69 -10.88 -9.22
C LYS A 80 -2.26 -10.41 -9.52
N SER A 81 -1.73 -9.48 -8.73
CA SER A 81 -0.36 -8.97 -8.89
C SER A 81 0.32 -8.90 -7.53
N GLN A 82 1.42 -9.63 -7.37
CA GLN A 82 2.22 -9.62 -6.14
C GLN A 82 2.76 -8.23 -5.83
N VAL A 83 3.24 -7.52 -6.86
CA VAL A 83 3.73 -6.13 -6.71
C VAL A 83 2.63 -5.23 -6.19
N VAL A 84 1.41 -5.31 -6.76
CA VAL A 84 0.26 -4.55 -6.25
C VAL A 84 -0.06 -4.93 -4.81
N GLY A 85 -0.03 -6.22 -4.47
CA GLY A 85 -0.23 -6.70 -3.11
C GLY A 85 0.78 -6.12 -2.12
N HIS A 86 2.07 -6.16 -2.45
CA HIS A 86 3.15 -5.62 -1.61
C HIS A 86 3.00 -4.11 -1.42
N GLN A 87 2.76 -3.37 -2.51
CA GLN A 87 2.54 -1.92 -2.47
C GLN A 87 1.31 -1.53 -1.67
N MET A 88 0.24 -2.32 -1.75
CA MET A 88 -0.95 -2.14 -0.92
C MET A 88 -0.60 -2.35 0.55
N ILE A 89 0.12 -3.42 0.91
CA ILE A 89 0.52 -3.68 2.31
C ILE A 89 1.40 -2.56 2.85
N TRP A 90 2.41 -2.09 2.11
CA TRP A 90 3.23 -0.95 2.54
C TRP A 90 2.38 0.30 2.77
N ASN A 91 1.50 0.65 1.83
CA ASN A 91 0.64 1.82 1.98
C ASN A 91 -0.31 1.67 3.18
N MET A 92 -0.88 0.49 3.39
CA MET A 92 -1.73 0.20 4.54
C MET A 92 -0.95 0.34 5.85
N LYS A 93 0.25 -0.27 5.98
CA LYS A 93 1.11 -0.12 7.17
C LYS A 93 1.38 1.35 7.52
N THR A 94 1.63 2.20 6.51
CA THR A 94 1.85 3.65 6.73
C THR A 94 0.59 4.43 7.13
N ASN A 95 -0.60 3.86 6.93
CA ASN A 95 -1.89 4.50 7.25
C ASN A 95 -2.57 3.87 8.48
N MET A 96 -1.95 2.89 9.14
CA MET A 96 -2.48 2.29 10.37
C MET A 96 -2.38 3.27 11.55
N TYR A 97 -1.39 4.15 11.56
CA TYR A 97 -1.12 5.08 12.66
C TYR A 97 -1.20 6.53 12.16
N ILE A 98 -1.60 7.44 13.05
CA ILE A 98 -1.67 8.88 12.74
C ILE A 98 -0.39 9.62 13.12
N ASP A 99 0.49 8.98 13.90
CA ASP A 99 1.78 9.48 14.35
C ASP A 99 2.94 8.65 13.80
N GLU A 100 4.13 9.25 13.74
CA GLU A 100 5.34 8.58 13.22
C GLU A 100 5.85 7.49 14.15
N GLU A 101 5.60 7.62 15.46
CA GLU A 101 6.02 6.67 16.48
C GLU A 101 5.14 5.43 16.60
N MET A 102 4.04 5.36 15.83
CA MET A 102 3.09 4.26 15.87
C MET A 102 2.44 4.03 17.25
N HIS A 103 2.22 5.11 18.03
CA HIS A 103 1.52 5.02 19.32
C HIS A 103 0.00 5.23 19.17
N HIS A 104 -0.42 6.05 18.19
CA HIS A 104 -1.81 6.43 17.98
C HIS A 104 -2.35 5.76 16.72
N LYS A 105 -3.10 4.69 16.94
CA LYS A 105 -3.83 3.98 15.88
C LYS A 105 -4.88 4.89 15.24
N ASP A 106 -5.02 4.83 13.92
CA ASP A 106 -6.12 5.47 13.21
C ASP A 106 -7.45 4.81 13.61
N THR A 107 -8.30 5.57 14.31
CA THR A 107 -9.55 5.06 14.88
C THR A 107 -10.57 4.58 13.84
N THR A 108 -10.41 4.99 12.57
CA THR A 108 -11.29 4.61 11.47
C THR A 108 -10.73 3.44 10.67
N LEU A 109 -9.42 3.46 10.41
CA LEU A 109 -8.79 2.54 9.47
C LEU A 109 -8.11 1.35 10.13
N TYR A 110 -7.55 1.48 11.34
CA TYR A 110 -6.60 0.50 11.89
C TYR A 110 -7.10 -0.94 11.80
N GLU A 111 -8.28 -1.25 12.34
CA GLU A 111 -8.82 -2.62 12.35
C GLU A 111 -9.12 -3.14 10.93
N THR A 112 -9.59 -2.27 10.05
CA THR A 112 -9.88 -2.62 8.65
C THR A 112 -8.59 -2.94 7.90
N LEU A 113 -7.55 -2.13 8.09
CA LEU A 113 -6.25 -2.31 7.44
C LEU A 113 -5.53 -3.55 7.99
N ASP A 114 -5.52 -3.74 9.31
CA ASP A 114 -4.93 -4.91 9.95
C ASP A 114 -5.57 -6.21 9.44
N SER A 115 -6.90 -6.27 9.43
CA SER A 115 -7.65 -7.41 8.89
C SER A 115 -7.35 -7.65 7.40
N LEU A 116 -7.26 -6.59 6.60
CA LEU A 116 -7.01 -6.68 5.16
C LEU A 116 -5.58 -7.11 4.84
N ILE A 117 -4.58 -6.59 5.56
CA ILE A 117 -3.18 -7.03 5.47
C ILE A 117 -3.12 -8.52 5.80
N ASN A 118 -3.71 -8.94 6.93
CA ASN A 118 -3.75 -10.35 7.34
C ASN A 118 -4.43 -11.22 6.27
N SER A 119 -5.54 -10.77 5.70
CA SER A 119 -6.22 -11.47 4.60
C SER A 119 -5.35 -11.62 3.35
N ILE A 120 -4.56 -10.62 2.99
CA ILE A 120 -3.65 -10.71 1.83
C ILE A 120 -2.50 -11.65 2.15
N VAL A 121 -1.82 -11.46 3.28
CA VAL A 121 -0.64 -12.25 3.68
C VAL A 121 -0.98 -13.73 3.85
N THR A 122 -2.13 -14.07 4.44
CA THR A 122 -2.55 -15.47 4.59
C THR A 122 -2.85 -16.18 3.27
N THR A 123 -3.10 -15.44 2.18
CA THR A 123 -3.26 -16.04 0.84
C THR A 123 -1.94 -16.35 0.16
N LEU A 124 -0.83 -15.77 0.63
CA LEU A 124 0.50 -16.03 0.09
C LEU A 124 0.98 -17.41 0.53
N SER A 125 1.61 -18.14 -0.38
CA SER A 125 2.16 -19.47 -0.11
C SER A 125 3.41 -19.75 -0.96
N GLY A 126 4.18 -20.76 -0.56
CA GLY A 126 5.36 -21.22 -1.29
C GLY A 126 6.36 -20.08 -1.58
N PRO A 127 6.86 -19.95 -2.82
CA PRO A 127 7.81 -18.91 -3.19
C PRO A 127 7.29 -17.49 -2.99
N ALA A 128 5.99 -17.25 -3.15
CA ALA A 128 5.38 -15.92 -3.01
C ALA A 128 5.48 -15.43 -1.56
N LYS A 129 5.20 -16.31 -0.59
CA LYS A 129 5.28 -16.00 0.83
C LYS A 129 6.74 -15.77 1.26
N GLN A 130 7.65 -16.65 0.84
CA GLN A 130 9.08 -16.50 1.11
C GLN A 130 9.65 -15.20 0.53
N PHE A 131 9.18 -14.81 -0.66
CA PHE A 131 9.55 -13.56 -1.30
C PHE A 131 9.05 -12.36 -0.50
N TYR A 132 7.76 -12.34 -0.13
CA TYR A 132 7.17 -11.32 0.74
C TYR A 132 7.92 -11.18 2.07
N GLU A 133 8.15 -12.27 2.79
CA GLU A 133 8.86 -12.25 4.08
C GLU A 133 10.26 -11.67 3.94
N ARG A 134 11.05 -12.18 2.98
CA ARG A 134 12.40 -11.69 2.73
C ARG A 134 12.44 -10.22 2.34
N GLU A 135 11.54 -9.78 1.47
CA GLU A 135 11.50 -8.40 0.98
C GLU A 135 11.08 -7.44 2.10
N PHE A 136 10.01 -7.75 2.83
CA PHE A 136 9.54 -6.91 3.92
C PHE A 136 10.56 -6.87 5.07
N ASP A 137 11.13 -8.00 5.48
CA ASP A 137 12.15 -8.03 6.54
C ASP A 137 13.39 -7.21 6.17
N PHE A 138 13.80 -7.24 4.90
CA PHE A 138 14.94 -6.47 4.41
C PHE A 138 14.68 -4.96 4.47
N PHE A 139 13.53 -4.50 3.97
CA PHE A 139 13.20 -3.07 3.99
C PHE A 139 12.77 -2.58 5.37
N ASP A 140 12.21 -3.44 6.23
CA ASP A 140 11.91 -3.11 7.61
C ASP A 140 13.22 -2.89 8.40
N GLN A 141 14.28 -3.69 8.15
CA GLN A 141 15.62 -3.43 8.69
C GLN A 141 16.19 -2.08 8.25
N ILE A 142 16.09 -1.75 6.96
CA ILE A 142 16.56 -0.46 6.42
C ILE A 142 15.77 0.70 7.03
N THR A 143 14.44 0.58 7.10
CA THR A 143 13.55 1.62 7.63
C THR A 143 13.83 1.86 9.12
N ASN A 144 14.07 0.79 9.89
CA ASN A 144 14.36 0.86 11.32
C ASN A 144 15.68 1.60 11.64
N ILE A 145 16.62 1.72 10.68
CA ILE A 145 17.83 2.55 10.86
C ILE A 145 17.45 3.97 11.26
N SER A 146 16.39 4.55 10.67
CA SER A 146 15.93 5.90 11.02
C SER A 146 15.54 6.04 12.50
N GLY A 147 14.90 5.02 13.06
CA GLY A 147 14.57 4.94 14.48
C GLY A 147 15.81 4.77 15.36
N LEU A 148 16.74 3.89 14.96
CA LEU A 148 17.98 3.62 15.70
C LEU A 148 18.88 4.86 15.82
N ILE A 149 18.95 5.69 14.77
CA ILE A 149 19.81 6.88 14.76
C ILE A 149 19.15 8.13 15.36
N ARG A 150 17.84 8.09 15.64
CA ARG A 150 17.06 9.22 16.15
C ARG A 150 17.63 9.83 17.45
N PRO A 151 18.14 9.06 18.43
CA PRO A 151 18.70 9.60 19.66
C PRO A 151 20.02 10.36 19.48
N TYR A 152 20.77 10.08 18.41
CA TYR A 152 22.08 10.70 18.17
C TYR A 152 21.92 12.14 17.67
N PRO A 153 22.76 13.10 18.08
CA PRO A 153 22.68 14.47 17.61
C PRO A 153 23.02 14.57 16.12
N LYS A 154 22.37 15.53 15.43
CA LYS A 154 22.61 15.80 14.00
C LYS A 154 24.10 16.10 13.73
N GLY A 155 24.54 15.84 12.51
CA GLY A 155 25.95 15.99 12.12
C GLY A 155 26.72 14.67 12.14
N VAL A 156 27.97 14.71 12.61
CA VAL A 156 28.94 13.62 12.46
C VAL A 156 28.53 12.37 13.24
N GLU A 157 27.99 12.53 14.46
CA GLU A 157 27.60 11.40 15.32
C GLU A 157 26.45 10.60 14.72
N ARG A 158 25.35 11.26 14.31
CA ARG A 158 24.23 10.58 13.64
C ARG A 158 24.65 9.96 12.31
N LYS A 159 25.55 10.60 11.55
CA LYS A 159 26.09 10.01 10.32
C LYS A 159 26.88 8.74 10.63
N LYS A 160 27.74 8.75 11.66
CA LYS A 160 28.50 7.57 12.09
C LYS A 160 27.58 6.43 12.53
N ALA A 161 26.59 6.72 13.37
CA ALA A 161 25.58 5.74 13.80
C ALA A 161 24.78 5.16 12.61
N CYS A 162 24.48 5.99 11.61
CA CYS A 162 23.81 5.55 10.38
C CYS A 162 24.66 4.58 9.57
N LEU A 163 25.95 4.87 9.37
CA LEU A 163 26.88 3.97 8.67
C LEU A 163 27.10 2.66 9.44
N GLU A 164 27.21 2.73 10.77
CA GLU A 164 27.31 1.56 11.63
C GLU A 164 26.06 0.68 11.53
N ALA A 165 24.86 1.26 11.64
CA ALA A 165 23.60 0.52 11.50
C ALA A 165 23.43 -0.06 10.09
N LEU A 166 23.76 0.71 9.04
CA LEU A 166 23.68 0.26 7.65
C LEU A 166 24.63 -0.91 7.38
N SER A 167 25.83 -0.92 7.99
CA SER A 167 26.79 -2.02 7.85
C SER A 167 26.30 -3.37 8.39
N GLN A 168 25.28 -3.37 9.27
CA GLN A 168 24.68 -4.59 9.80
C GLN A 168 23.59 -5.15 8.89
N VAL A 169 23.07 -4.34 7.96
CA VAL A 169 22.07 -4.79 6.99
C VAL A 169 22.74 -5.66 5.94
N LYS A 170 22.17 -6.84 5.67
CA LYS A 170 22.64 -7.73 4.61
C LYS A 170 21.72 -7.63 3.40
N VAL A 171 22.32 -7.33 2.26
CA VAL A 171 21.62 -7.32 0.96
C VAL A 171 20.93 -8.67 0.75
N GLN A 172 19.64 -8.60 0.42
CA GLN A 172 18.85 -9.76 0.03
C GLN A 172 18.76 -9.81 -1.49
N PRO A 173 19.27 -10.88 -2.15
CA PRO A 173 19.24 -10.97 -3.59
C PRO A 173 17.80 -11.11 -4.11
N GLY A 174 17.52 -10.39 -5.20
CA GLY A 174 16.26 -10.52 -5.92
C GLY A 174 15.08 -9.77 -5.30
N CYS A 175 15.28 -8.88 -4.32
CA CYS A 175 14.26 -7.92 -3.91
C CYS A 175 14.24 -6.71 -4.86
N TYR A 176 13.09 -6.06 -5.03
CA TYR A 176 12.98 -4.80 -5.77
C TYR A 176 12.84 -3.61 -4.81
N LEU A 177 13.04 -2.39 -5.30
CA LEU A 177 12.86 -1.18 -4.49
C LEU A 177 11.36 -0.87 -4.28
N PRO A 178 10.89 -0.63 -3.04
CA PRO A 178 9.49 -0.25 -2.79
C PRO A 178 9.03 0.99 -3.56
N SER A 179 9.94 1.92 -3.85
CA SER A 179 9.64 3.11 -4.65
C SER A 179 9.69 2.88 -6.16
N ASN A 180 10.31 1.79 -6.62
CA ASN A 180 10.42 1.44 -8.02
C ASN A 180 10.49 -0.08 -8.19
N PRO A 181 9.33 -0.75 -8.37
CA PRO A 181 9.26 -2.21 -8.51
C PRO A 181 10.03 -2.79 -9.69
N GLU A 182 10.37 -1.97 -10.69
CA GLU A 182 11.19 -2.39 -11.84
C GLU A 182 12.70 -2.39 -11.53
N ALA A 183 13.11 -1.79 -10.40
CA ALA A 183 14.51 -1.71 -10.00
C ALA A 183 14.86 -2.79 -8.98
N MET A 184 15.66 -3.76 -9.41
CA MET A 184 16.19 -4.82 -8.56
C MET A 184 17.37 -4.32 -7.72
N VAL A 185 17.39 -4.70 -6.44
CA VAL A 185 18.51 -4.43 -5.54
C VAL A 185 19.64 -5.41 -5.85
N LEU A 186 20.79 -4.87 -6.27
CA LEU A 186 22.00 -5.65 -6.53
C LEU A 186 22.97 -5.60 -5.34
N ASP A 187 23.17 -4.42 -4.77
CA ASP A 187 24.08 -4.20 -3.63
C ASP A 187 23.72 -2.91 -2.89
N ILE A 188 24.35 -2.69 -1.72
CA ILE A 188 24.27 -1.45 -0.94
C ILE A 188 25.68 -0.87 -0.82
N ASP A 189 25.85 0.41 -1.17
CA ASP A 189 27.04 1.14 -0.77
C ASP A 189 26.94 1.56 0.70
N TYR A 190 27.48 0.73 1.58
CA TYR A 190 27.51 0.93 3.04
C TYR A 190 28.22 2.22 3.49
N LYS A 191 28.99 2.88 2.61
CA LYS A 191 29.71 4.13 2.93
C LYS A 191 28.95 5.39 2.51
N SER A 192 27.87 5.22 1.74
CA SER A 192 27.07 6.32 1.18
C SER A 192 25.98 6.85 2.12
N GLY A 193 25.61 6.09 3.16
CA GLY A 193 24.49 6.39 4.05
C GLY A 193 24.59 7.80 4.65
N THR A 194 23.62 8.66 4.33
CA THR A 194 23.57 10.04 4.81
C THR A 194 22.18 10.35 5.35
N PRO A 195 22.03 10.52 6.68
CA PRO A 195 20.75 10.85 7.27
C PRO A 195 20.31 12.26 6.90
N MET A 196 19.01 12.43 6.66
CA MET A 196 18.41 13.72 6.33
C MET A 196 18.60 14.71 7.50
N GLN A 197 19.02 15.93 7.19
CA GLN A 197 19.40 16.94 8.20
C GLN A 197 18.24 17.84 8.65
N ARG A 198 17.05 17.67 8.07
CA ARG A 198 15.87 18.50 8.38
C ARG A 198 15.41 18.34 9.81
#